data_AF-A0A559IED0-F1
#
_entry.id   AF-A0A559IED0-F1
#
_cell.length_a   1.000
_cell.length_b   1.000
_cell.length_c   1.000
_cell.angle_alpha   90.00
_cell.angle_beta   90.00
_cell.angle_gamma   90.00
#
_symmetry.space_group_name_H-M   'P 1'
#
loop_
_entity.id
_entity.type
_entity.pdbx_description
1 polymer ?
#
loop_
_entity_poly.entity_id
_entity_poly.type
_entity_poly.pdbx_seq_one_letter_code
_entity_poly.pdbx_strand_id
1 'polypeptide(L)'
;MAERYVKCQFCEQTAPFKQRDTLAHEVKVSSKGKSVNQYWHRECYPKELEKREFLLNEQKQKDEMFETVKKIYKINFSPSKSWWEMIADLREGTNRYQKFWKKKYKQGVPFNVIKEAFLLSVQDIEWARMSKNFKTLEHEMRYGLIVMQGKVNDAFRKMKTREQQSKINEAMEAVHIEDMRDNREVSFKKTQQDRDYSYLLGDD
;
A
#
# COMPACT_ATOMS: atom_id res chain seq x y z
N MET A 1 -38.49 -34.27 8.89
CA MET A 1 -37.02 -34.24 8.69
C MET A 1 -36.58 -32.80 8.86
N ALA A 2 -35.66 -32.49 9.78
CA ALA A 2 -35.23 -31.10 9.98
C ALA A 2 -34.50 -30.60 8.74
N GLU A 3 -35.04 -29.56 8.10
CA GLU A 3 -34.39 -28.92 6.96
C GLU A 3 -33.07 -28.31 7.43
N ARG A 4 -31.98 -28.73 6.80
CA ARG A 4 -30.67 -28.15 7.05
C ARG A 4 -30.57 -26.83 6.29
N TYR A 5 -30.10 -25.79 6.95
CA TYR A 5 -29.86 -24.47 6.36
C TYR A 5 -28.36 -24.15 6.39
N VAL A 6 -27.88 -23.51 5.34
CA VAL A 6 -26.50 -23.04 5.19
C VAL A 6 -26.49 -21.52 5.31
N LYS A 7 -25.61 -20.97 6.13
CA LYS A 7 -25.47 -19.52 6.32
C LYS A 7 -24.38 -18.98 5.41
N CYS A 8 -24.67 -17.93 4.65
CA CYS A 8 -23.64 -17.16 3.96
C CYS A 8 -22.80 -16.40 5.00
N GLN A 9 -21.48 -16.55 4.95
CA GLN A 9 -20.56 -15.88 5.88
C GLN A 9 -20.50 -14.35 5.71
N PHE A 10 -20.95 -13.81 4.57
CA PHE A 10 -20.85 -12.39 4.26
C PHE A 10 -22.13 -11.60 4.57
N CYS A 11 -23.29 -12.11 4.15
CA CYS A 11 -24.59 -11.44 4.35
C CYS A 11 -25.45 -12.06 5.46
N GLU A 12 -24.96 -13.11 6.12
CA GLU A 12 -25.62 -13.86 7.20
C GLU A 12 -26.97 -14.50 6.84
N GLN A 13 -27.45 -14.32 5.61
CA GLN A 13 -28.68 -14.93 5.10
C GLN A 13 -28.54 -16.46 5.01
N THR A 14 -29.62 -17.15 5.33
CA THR A 14 -29.74 -18.61 5.28
C THR A 14 -30.31 -19.08 3.96
N ALA A 15 -29.63 -19.99 3.28
CA ALA A 15 -30.15 -20.73 2.15
C ALA A 15 -30.44 -22.19 2.55
N PRO A 16 -31.45 -22.84 1.95
CA PRO A 16 -31.71 -24.26 2.19
C PRO A 16 -30.53 -25.11 1.69
N PHE A 17 -30.15 -26.16 2.44
CA PHE A 17 -28.98 -27.01 2.14
C PHE A 17 -29.02 -27.67 0.76
N LYS A 18 -30.22 -27.86 0.18
CA LYS A 18 -30.40 -28.38 -1.19
C LYS A 18 -29.80 -27.47 -2.27
N GLN A 19 -29.64 -26.17 -1.98
CA GLN A 19 -29.06 -25.19 -2.91
C GLN A 19 -27.57 -24.95 -2.68
N ARG A 20 -26.91 -25.76 -1.82
CA ARG A 20 -25.48 -25.60 -1.49
C ARG A 20 -24.56 -25.60 -2.71
N ASP A 21 -24.90 -26.34 -3.76
CA ASP A 21 -24.06 -26.50 -4.96
C ASP A 21 -24.05 -25.22 -5.83
N THR A 22 -24.98 -24.30 -5.58
CA THR A 22 -25.02 -22.98 -6.24
C THR A 22 -24.15 -21.93 -5.54
N LEU A 23 -23.72 -22.22 -4.30
CA LEU A 23 -22.90 -21.35 -3.46
C LEU A 23 -21.41 -21.63 -3.70
N ALA A 24 -20.60 -20.57 -3.75
CA ALA A 24 -19.15 -20.70 -3.69
C ALA A 24 -18.77 -21.25 -2.31
N HIS A 25 -17.84 -22.21 -2.24
CA HIS A 25 -17.41 -22.77 -0.98
C HIS A 25 -15.90 -22.87 -0.89
N GLU A 26 -15.38 -22.71 0.34
CA GLU A 26 -13.98 -22.93 0.66
C GLU A 26 -13.92 -23.77 1.93
N VAL A 27 -12.96 -24.68 1.97
CA VAL A 27 -12.70 -25.52 3.14
C VAL A 27 -11.62 -24.83 3.96
N LYS A 28 -11.98 -24.32 5.15
CA LYS A 28 -10.98 -23.87 6.12
C LYS A 28 -10.67 -25.00 7.10
N VAL A 29 -9.40 -25.35 7.19
CA VAL A 29 -8.93 -26.29 8.21
C VAL A 29 -8.66 -25.50 9.48
N SER A 30 -9.41 -25.80 10.54
CA SER A 30 -9.16 -25.23 11.86
C SER A 30 -7.82 -25.71 12.41
N SER A 31 -7.21 -24.93 13.30
CA SER A 31 -5.99 -25.29 14.04
C SER A 31 -6.07 -26.65 14.77
N LYS A 32 -7.29 -27.14 15.05
CA LYS A 32 -7.57 -28.47 15.64
C LYS A 32 -7.79 -29.59 14.59
N GLY A 33 -7.42 -29.37 13.34
CA GLY A 33 -7.52 -30.37 12.25
C GLY A 33 -8.94 -30.61 11.70
N LYS A 34 -9.96 -29.91 12.20
CA LYS A 34 -11.33 -30.02 11.68
C LYS A 34 -11.52 -29.14 10.46
N SER A 35 -11.92 -29.72 9.33
CA SER A 35 -12.33 -29.00 8.13
C SER A 35 -13.74 -28.42 8.32
N VAL A 36 -13.87 -27.11 8.10
CA VAL A 36 -15.15 -26.40 8.13
C VAL A 36 -15.38 -25.82 6.75
N ASN A 37 -16.45 -26.26 6.09
CA ASN A 37 -16.87 -25.73 4.80
C ASN A 37 -17.59 -24.40 5.04
N GLN A 38 -17.04 -23.33 4.49
CA GLN A 38 -17.65 -22.01 4.46
C GLN A 38 -18.33 -21.82 3.11
N TYR A 39 -19.53 -21.23 3.11
CA TYR A 39 -20.32 -21.02 1.91
C TYR A 39 -20.62 -19.53 1.73
N TRP A 40 -20.62 -19.09 0.47
CA TRP A 40 -20.89 -17.73 0.05
C TRP A 40 -21.83 -17.70 -1.16
N HIS A 41 -22.70 -16.69 -1.23
CA HIS A 41 -23.39 -16.40 -2.48
C HIS A 41 -22.38 -15.97 -3.55
N ARG A 42 -22.69 -16.26 -4.83
CA ARG A 42 -21.82 -15.90 -5.98
C ARG A 42 -21.45 -14.42 -6.00
N GLU A 43 -22.37 -13.55 -5.59
CA GLU A 43 -22.15 -12.09 -5.51
C GLU A 43 -21.40 -11.64 -4.25
N CYS A 44 -21.46 -12.44 -3.18
CA CYS A 44 -20.81 -12.15 -1.90
C CYS A 44 -19.36 -12.61 -1.86
N TYR A 45 -19.02 -13.65 -2.63
CA TYR A 45 -17.67 -14.19 -2.72
C TYR A 45 -16.62 -13.19 -3.23
N PRO A 46 -16.82 -12.42 -4.32
CA PRO A 46 -15.84 -11.43 -4.76
C PRO A 46 -15.60 -10.33 -3.73
N LYS A 47 -16.66 -9.88 -3.04
CA LYS A 47 -16.54 -8.87 -1.97
C LYS A 47 -15.74 -9.38 -0.77
N GLU A 48 -15.83 -10.68 -0.47
CA GLU A 48 -15.03 -11.29 0.59
C GLU A 48 -13.55 -11.44 0.17
N LEU A 49 -13.29 -11.79 -1.09
CA LEU A 49 -11.93 -11.80 -1.65
C LEU A 49 -11.28 -10.42 -1.55
N GLU A 50 -11.97 -9.37 -1.98
CA GLU A 50 -11.49 -7.98 -1.86
C GLU A 50 -11.20 -7.59 -0.41
N LYS A 51 -12.09 -7.94 0.54
CA LYS A 51 -11.86 -7.71 1.97
C LYS A 51 -10.64 -8.45 2.48
N ARG A 52 -10.46 -9.71 2.08
CA ARG A 52 -9.32 -10.54 2.49
C ARG A 52 -8.02 -9.97 1.95
N GLU A 53 -7.99 -9.59 0.68
CA GLU A 53 -6.85 -8.93 0.05
C GLU A 53 -6.52 -7.60 0.73
N PHE A 54 -7.54 -6.79 1.03
CA PHE A 54 -7.37 -5.55 1.79
C PHE A 54 -6.72 -5.80 3.15
N LEU A 55 -7.21 -6.80 3.91
CA LEU A 55 -6.67 -7.14 5.22
C LEU A 55 -5.23 -7.66 5.14
N LEU A 56 -4.93 -8.51 4.15
CA LEU A 56 -3.56 -9.01 3.93
C LEU A 56 -2.61 -7.88 3.55
N ASN A 57 -3.03 -6.97 2.68
CA ASN A 57 -2.24 -5.80 2.33
C ASN A 57 -2.03 -4.88 3.54
N GLU A 58 -3.07 -4.63 4.33
CA GLU A 58 -2.96 -3.83 5.55
C GLU A 58 -1.99 -4.47 6.57
N GLN A 59 -2.00 -5.80 6.70
CA GLN A 59 -1.06 -6.53 7.55
C GLN A 59 0.38 -6.38 7.05
N LYS A 60 0.63 -6.57 5.74
CA LYS A 60 1.97 -6.37 5.16
C LYS A 60 2.49 -4.95 5.41
N GLN A 61 1.65 -3.93 5.18
CA GLN A 61 2.04 -2.54 5.41
C GLN A 61 2.36 -2.27 6.88
N LYS A 62 1.61 -2.88 7.81
CA LYS A 62 1.88 -2.80 9.24
C LYS A 62 3.22 -3.44 9.60
N ASP A 63 3.52 -4.61 9.04
CA ASP A 63 4.77 -5.33 9.27
C ASP A 63 5.97 -4.54 8.71
N GLU A 64 5.86 -4.00 7.50
CA GLU A 64 6.89 -3.14 6.91
C GLU A 64 7.14 -1.86 7.72
N MET A 65 6.07 -1.18 8.15
CA MET A 65 6.17 -0.02 9.03
C MET A 65 6.89 -0.42 10.32
N PHE A 66 6.56 -1.56 10.90
CA PHE A 66 7.20 -2.04 12.11
C PHE A 66 8.70 -2.32 11.93
N GLU A 67 9.08 -2.94 10.82
CA GLU A 67 10.49 -3.15 10.48
C GLU A 67 11.26 -1.84 10.33
N THR A 68 10.66 -0.81 9.71
CA THR A 68 11.30 0.51 9.63
C THR A 68 11.53 1.12 11.01
N VAL A 69 10.55 1.02 11.92
CA VAL A 69 10.69 1.50 13.29
C VAL A 69 11.79 0.73 14.03
N LYS A 70 11.86 -0.60 13.89
CA LYS A 70 12.95 -1.40 14.47
C LYS A 70 14.32 -0.92 14.02
N LYS A 71 14.47 -0.59 12.73
CA LYS A 71 15.73 -0.08 12.17
C LYS A 71 16.11 1.28 12.77
N ILE A 72 15.15 2.19 12.91
CA ILE A 72 15.37 3.53 13.48
C ILE A 72 15.82 3.47 14.95
N TYR A 73 15.14 2.64 15.74
CA TYR A 73 15.45 2.50 17.17
C TYR A 73 16.51 1.44 17.49
N LYS A 74 17.01 0.72 16.47
CA LYS A 74 17.98 -0.38 16.60
C LYS A 74 17.55 -1.42 17.65
N ILE A 75 16.27 -1.78 17.64
CA ILE A 75 15.67 -2.71 18.61
C ILE A 75 15.28 -4.04 18.00
N ASN A 76 15.48 -5.11 18.77
CA ASN A 76 15.10 -6.47 18.39
C ASN A 76 13.79 -6.95 19.06
N PHE A 77 13.31 -6.23 20.08
CA PHE A 77 12.10 -6.60 20.81
C PHE A 77 10.85 -5.87 20.30
N SER A 78 9.67 -6.40 20.65
CA SER A 78 8.38 -5.79 20.29
C SER A 78 8.07 -4.58 21.19
N PRO A 79 7.65 -3.43 20.63
CA PRO A 79 7.27 -2.25 21.38
C PRO A 79 6.18 -2.56 22.41
N SER A 80 6.06 -1.70 23.43
CA SER A 80 5.03 -1.83 24.44
C SER A 80 3.63 -1.83 23.81
N LYS A 81 2.68 -2.50 24.47
CA LYS A 81 1.26 -2.51 24.04
C LYS A 81 0.72 -1.08 23.89
N SER A 82 1.11 -0.18 24.80
CA SER A 82 0.73 1.24 24.76
C SER A 82 1.20 1.95 23.49
N TRP A 83 2.41 1.61 22.99
CA TRP A 83 2.91 2.15 21.73
C TRP A 83 2.05 1.73 20.54
N TRP A 84 1.69 0.45 20.48
CA TRP A 84 0.81 -0.09 19.44
C TRP A 84 -0.60 0.51 19.48
N GLU A 85 -1.14 0.80 20.66
CA GLU A 85 -2.43 1.45 20.82
C GLU A 85 -2.44 2.87 20.22
N MET A 86 -1.36 3.64 20.37
CA MET A 86 -1.27 4.98 19.75
C MET A 86 -1.19 4.91 18.22
N ILE A 87 -0.49 3.91 17.67
CA ILE A 87 -0.50 3.69 16.22
C ILE A 87 -1.89 3.26 15.74
N ALA A 88 -2.55 2.36 16.47
CA ALA A 88 -3.89 1.94 16.15
C ALA A 88 -4.84 3.14 16.12
N ASP A 89 -4.70 4.08 17.07
CA ASP A 89 -5.50 5.30 17.07
C ASP A 89 -5.21 6.24 15.91
N LEU A 90 -3.96 6.35 15.48
CA LEU A 90 -3.61 7.11 14.27
C LEU A 90 -4.25 6.50 13.03
N ARG A 91 -4.26 5.16 12.94
CA ARG A 91 -4.88 4.43 11.82
C ARG A 91 -6.40 4.52 11.84
N GLU A 92 -7.01 4.45 13.02
CA GLU A 92 -8.46 4.57 13.21
C GLU A 92 -8.94 6.03 13.17
N GLY A 93 -8.04 7.01 13.30
CA GLY A 93 -8.42 8.43 13.39
C GLY A 93 -9.22 8.72 14.66
N THR A 94 -8.94 8.01 15.76
CA THR A 94 -9.70 8.08 17.00
C THR A 94 -9.48 9.43 17.67
N ASN A 95 -10.56 10.18 17.93
CA ASN A 95 -10.48 11.44 18.64
C ASN A 95 -10.64 11.21 20.16
N ARG A 96 -9.53 10.99 20.88
CA ARG A 96 -9.52 10.71 22.33
C ARG A 96 -10.08 11.84 23.21
N TYR A 97 -10.27 13.05 22.66
CA TYR A 97 -10.75 14.21 23.41
C TYR A 97 -12.28 14.34 23.50
N GLN A 98 -13.06 13.47 22.83
CA GLN A 98 -14.52 13.47 22.98
C GLN A 98 -14.97 12.61 24.16
N LYS A 99 -16.01 13.04 24.89
CA LYS A 99 -16.59 12.32 26.06
C LYS A 99 -17.10 10.91 25.71
N PHE A 100 -17.46 10.67 24.45
CA PHE A 100 -17.81 9.36 23.90
C PHE A 100 -16.90 9.05 22.72
N TRP A 101 -15.98 8.11 22.91
CA TRP A 101 -14.93 7.82 21.94
C TRP A 101 -15.55 7.00 20.81
N LYS A 102 -15.74 7.63 19.64
CA LYS A 102 -16.22 6.93 18.45
C LYS A 102 -15.03 6.58 17.56
N LYS A 103 -14.76 5.28 17.43
CA LYS A 103 -13.80 4.75 16.45
C LYS A 103 -14.37 4.97 15.04
N LYS A 104 -13.69 5.77 14.22
CA LYS A 104 -14.03 5.91 12.79
C LYS A 104 -13.28 4.83 12.03
N TYR A 105 -13.86 3.64 11.92
CA TYR A 105 -13.17 2.47 11.35
C TYR A 105 -12.38 2.81 10.07
N LYS A 106 -11.04 2.77 10.16
CA LYS A 106 -10.08 2.95 9.07
C LYS A 106 -10.16 4.29 8.31
N GLN A 107 -10.65 5.36 8.93
CA GLN A 107 -10.66 6.71 8.35
C GLN A 107 -9.42 7.55 8.70
N GLY A 108 -8.48 7.00 9.47
CA GLY A 108 -7.24 7.66 9.83
C GLY A 108 -6.12 7.44 8.81
N VAL A 109 -4.88 7.57 9.29
CA VAL A 109 -3.68 7.56 8.45
C VAL A 109 -3.32 6.11 8.05
N PRO A 110 -3.11 5.78 6.77
CA PRO A 110 -2.66 4.44 6.37
C PRO A 110 -1.24 4.15 6.83
N PHE A 111 -0.95 2.88 7.11
CA PHE A 111 0.35 2.45 7.62
C PHE A 111 1.52 2.84 6.72
N ASN A 112 1.31 2.86 5.39
CA ASN A 112 2.31 3.36 4.44
C ASN A 112 2.69 4.83 4.67
N VAL A 113 1.71 5.69 4.98
CA VAL A 113 1.99 7.10 5.25
C VAL A 113 2.65 7.26 6.62
N ILE A 114 2.25 6.46 7.61
CA ILE A 114 2.93 6.43 8.92
C ILE A 114 4.40 6.02 8.76
N LYS A 115 4.69 5.00 7.94
CA LYS A 115 6.05 4.57 7.60
C LYS A 115 6.87 5.70 6.98
N GLU A 116 6.33 6.40 5.98
CA GLU A 116 7.01 7.55 5.36
C GLU A 116 7.21 8.70 6.35
N ALA A 117 6.23 8.98 7.21
CA ALA A 117 6.37 9.98 8.26
C ALA A 117 7.50 9.60 9.24
N PHE A 118 7.64 8.32 9.58
CA PHE A 118 8.78 7.85 10.38
C PHE A 118 10.12 8.08 9.67
N LEU A 119 10.21 7.79 8.37
CA LEU A 119 11.41 8.04 7.56
C LEU A 119 11.78 9.53 7.51
N LEU A 120 10.80 10.42 7.41
CA LEU A 120 11.02 11.87 7.47
C LEU A 120 11.45 12.35 8.87
N SER A 121 11.04 11.63 9.93
CA SER A 121 11.33 11.98 11.31
C SER A 121 12.66 11.46 11.84
N VAL A 122 13.42 10.67 11.07
CA VAL A 122 14.66 10.02 11.55
C VAL A 122 15.65 11.02 12.14
N GLN A 123 15.96 12.09 11.42
CA GLN A 123 16.93 13.10 11.85
C GLN A 123 16.50 13.79 13.16
N ASP A 124 15.22 14.13 13.28
CA ASP A 124 14.67 14.75 14.48
C ASP A 124 14.69 13.78 15.68
N ILE A 125 14.43 12.49 15.44
CA ILE A 125 14.49 11.45 16.47
C ILE A 125 15.94 11.28 16.95
N GLU A 126 16.90 11.24 16.03
CA GLU A 126 18.33 11.16 16.35
C GLU A 126 18.80 12.38 17.14
N TRP A 127 18.41 13.59 16.72
CA TRP A 127 18.70 14.82 17.45
C TRP A 127 18.06 14.84 18.85
N ALA A 128 16.81 14.37 18.96
CA ALA A 128 16.12 14.27 20.24
C ALA A 128 16.80 13.27 21.18
N ARG A 129 17.31 12.14 20.65
CA ARG A 129 18.06 11.15 21.42
C ARG A 129 19.33 11.77 22.02
N MET A 130 20.05 12.58 21.26
CA MET A 130 21.27 13.25 21.73
C MET A 130 21.00 14.38 22.73
N SER A 131 19.88 15.09 22.59
CA SER A 131 19.60 16.31 23.37
C SER A 131 18.80 16.08 24.65
N LYS A 132 17.86 15.12 24.69
CA LYS A 132 16.86 15.01 25.76
C LYS A 132 17.14 13.96 26.84
N ASN A 133 18.20 13.14 26.72
CA ASN A 133 18.59 12.11 27.70
C ASN A 133 17.38 11.34 28.27
N PHE A 134 16.69 10.58 27.41
CA PHE A 134 15.50 9.83 27.80
C PHE A 134 15.81 8.79 28.89
N LYS A 135 14.93 8.71 29.89
CA LYS A 135 15.07 7.75 31.01
C LYS A 135 14.86 6.30 30.58
N THR A 136 13.96 6.05 29.63
CA THR A 136 13.69 4.73 29.08
C THR A 136 13.41 4.80 27.59
N LEU A 137 13.67 3.70 26.87
CA LEU A 137 13.39 3.61 25.43
C LEU A 137 11.91 3.88 25.12
N GLU A 138 10.99 3.49 25.99
CA GLU A 138 9.57 3.74 25.76
C GLU A 138 9.25 5.24 25.69
N HIS A 139 9.89 6.07 26.53
CA HIS A 139 9.73 7.53 26.46
C HIS A 139 10.30 8.09 25.15
N GLU A 140 11.43 7.55 24.69
CA GLU A 140 12.01 7.91 23.40
C GLU A 140 11.07 7.58 22.24
N MET A 141 10.51 6.36 22.22
CA MET A 141 9.58 5.92 21.18
C MET A 141 8.26 6.70 21.18
N ARG A 142 7.75 7.08 22.36
CA ARG A 142 6.59 7.96 22.51
C ARG A 142 6.90 9.36 21.98
N TYR A 143 8.07 9.88 22.29
CA TYR A 143 8.49 11.18 21.79
C TYR A 143 8.62 11.18 20.26
N GLY A 144 9.27 10.16 19.68
CA GLY A 144 9.38 10.04 18.23
C GLY A 144 8.03 9.85 17.54
N LEU A 145 7.05 9.23 18.20
CA LEU A 145 5.66 9.20 17.73
C LEU A 145 5.06 10.62 17.61
N ILE A 146 5.29 11.50 18.59
CA ILE A 146 4.81 12.89 18.56
C ILE A 146 5.49 13.67 17.44
N VAL A 147 6.81 13.50 17.27
CA VAL A 147 7.57 14.12 16.17
C VAL A 147 7.03 13.66 14.82
N MET A 148 6.81 12.36 14.66
CA MET A 148 6.25 11.77 13.43
C MET A 148 4.84 12.30 13.15
N GLN A 149 3.98 12.43 14.16
CA GLN A 149 2.63 13.00 14.01
C GLN A 149 2.65 14.40 13.38
N GLY A 150 3.63 15.24 13.73
CA GLY A 150 3.82 16.55 13.11
C GLY A 150 4.15 16.49 11.61
N LYS A 151 4.78 15.39 11.15
CA LYS A 151 5.24 15.17 9.77
C LYS A 151 4.28 14.34 8.92
N VAL A 152 3.15 13.89 9.46
CA VAL A 152 2.15 13.09 8.72
C VAL A 152 1.62 13.82 7.49
N ASN A 153 1.34 15.12 7.60
CA ASN A 153 0.85 15.92 6.47
C ASN A 153 1.89 16.03 5.35
N ASP A 154 3.17 16.16 5.71
CA ASP A 154 4.26 16.22 4.75
C ASP A 154 4.49 14.86 4.07
N ALA A 155 4.35 13.76 4.83
CA ALA A 155 4.37 12.42 4.28
C ALA A 155 3.23 12.20 3.26
N PHE A 156 2.02 12.69 3.54
CA PHE A 156 0.91 12.65 2.58
C PHE A 156 1.22 13.43 1.30
N ARG A 157 1.77 14.64 1.42
CA ARG A 157 2.16 15.46 0.26
C ARG A 157 3.23 14.76 -0.58
N LYS A 158 4.27 14.23 0.07
CA LYS A 158 5.37 13.53 -0.60
C LYS A 158 4.87 12.27 -1.33
N MET A 159 3.99 11.49 -0.71
CA MET A 159 3.37 10.33 -1.35
C MET A 159 2.56 10.72 -2.58
N LYS A 160 1.73 11.76 -2.47
CA LYS A 160 0.93 12.26 -3.60
C LYS A 160 1.80 12.76 -4.75
N THR A 161 2.87 13.50 -4.45
CA THR A 161 3.83 13.96 -5.45
C THR A 161 4.52 12.78 -6.13
N ARG A 162 4.92 11.76 -5.36
CA ARG A 162 5.56 10.55 -5.90
C ARG A 162 4.63 9.77 -6.82
N GLU A 163 3.36 9.63 -6.47
CA GLU A 163 2.34 8.98 -7.33
C GLU A 163 2.07 9.78 -8.62
N GLN A 164 2.08 11.11 -8.54
CA GLN A 164 1.95 11.95 -9.73
C GLN A 164 3.17 11.80 -10.63
N GLN A 165 4.36 11.77 -10.03
CA GLN A 165 5.61 11.65 -10.77
C GLN A 165 5.77 10.26 -11.40
N SER A 166 5.34 9.19 -10.73
CA SER A 166 5.36 7.85 -11.33
C SER A 166 4.43 7.77 -12.54
N LYS A 167 3.22 8.35 -12.46
CA LYS A 167 2.28 8.41 -13.59
C LYS A 167 2.84 9.20 -14.78
N ILE A 168 3.54 10.31 -14.50
CA ILE A 168 4.20 11.10 -15.54
C ILE A 168 5.33 10.27 -16.17
N ASN A 169 6.13 9.57 -15.38
CA ASN A 169 7.21 8.73 -15.89
C ASN A 169 6.67 7.57 -16.74
N GLU A 170 5.62 6.87 -16.29
CA GLU A 170 4.95 5.81 -17.06
C GLU A 170 4.39 6.34 -18.39
N ALA A 171 3.79 7.53 -18.38
CA ALA A 171 3.30 8.18 -19.59
C ALA A 171 4.46 8.57 -20.54
N MET A 172 5.56 9.10 -20.00
CA MET A 172 6.76 9.41 -20.79
C MET A 172 7.41 8.15 -21.38
N GLU A 173 7.46 7.05 -20.62
CA GLU A 173 7.98 5.76 -21.10
C GLU A 173 7.09 5.21 -22.21
N ALA A 174 5.76 5.29 -22.08
CA ALA A 174 4.84 4.87 -23.12
C ALA A 174 5.03 5.68 -24.42
N VAL A 175 5.12 7.01 -24.32
CA VAL A 175 5.41 7.88 -25.47
C VAL A 175 6.77 7.55 -26.08
N HIS A 176 7.80 7.32 -25.26
CA HIS A 176 9.13 6.96 -25.76
C HIS A 176 9.15 5.61 -26.48
N ILE A 177 8.36 4.63 -26.02
CA ILE A 177 8.19 3.33 -26.68
C ILE A 177 7.44 3.49 -28.01
N GLU A 178 6.43 4.36 -28.08
CA GLU A 178 5.74 4.70 -29.32
C GLU A 178 6.67 5.40 -30.32
N ASP A 179 7.42 6.43 -29.88
CA ASP A 179 8.40 7.13 -30.72
C ASP A 179 9.51 6.20 -31.23
N MET A 180 9.95 5.21 -30.44
CA MET A 180 10.92 4.19 -30.89
C MET A 180 10.32 3.21 -31.91
N ARG A 181 9.01 2.98 -31.88
CA ARG A 181 8.32 2.12 -32.87
C ARG A 181 8.15 2.84 -34.20
N ASP A 182 7.77 4.12 -34.18
CA ASP A 182 7.57 4.92 -35.40
C ASP A 182 8.89 5.25 -36.11
N ASN A 183 10.00 5.42 -35.38
CA ASN A 183 11.32 5.66 -35.97
C ASN A 183 11.95 4.43 -36.68
N ARG A 184 11.25 3.29 -36.76
CA ARG A 184 11.73 2.11 -37.51
C ARG A 184 11.44 2.18 -39.00
N GLU A 185 10.59 3.12 -39.45
CA GLU A 185 10.23 3.32 -40.86
C GLU A 185 10.84 4.60 -41.48
N VAL A 186 12.12 4.89 -41.20
CA VAL A 186 12.81 5.94 -41.97
C VAL A 186 13.23 5.35 -43.31
N SER A 187 12.36 5.48 -44.32
CA SER A 187 12.71 5.19 -45.72
C SER A 187 13.67 6.26 -46.24
N PHE A 188 14.96 5.95 -46.25
CA PHE A 188 15.96 6.79 -46.90
C PHE A 188 15.73 6.78 -48.41
N LYS A 189 15.10 7.82 -48.96
CA LYS A 189 15.21 8.10 -50.40
C LYS A 189 16.64 8.54 -50.67
N LYS A 190 17.45 7.65 -51.26
CA LYS A 190 18.72 8.03 -51.87
C LYS A 190 18.42 9.05 -52.97
N THR A 191 18.66 10.33 -52.70
CA THR A 191 18.72 11.34 -53.76
C THR A 191 19.98 11.07 -54.56
N GLN A 192 19.86 10.38 -55.70
CA GLN A 192 20.91 10.39 -56.72
C GLN A 192 21.02 11.83 -57.22
N GLN A 193 21.98 12.59 -56.70
CA GLN A 193 22.46 13.76 -57.39
C GLN A 193 23.32 13.26 -58.54
N ASP A 194 22.76 13.32 -59.74
CA ASP A 194 23.53 13.21 -60.98
C ASP A 194 24.40 14.46 -61.06
N ARG A 195 25.64 14.36 -60.56
CA ARG A 195 26.61 15.44 -60.62
C ARG A 195 27.38 15.25 -61.91
N ASP A 196 26.85 15.80 -62.99
CA ASP A 196 27.61 15.97 -64.22
C ASP A 196 28.68 17.04 -63.99
N TYR A 197 29.94 16.61 -63.94
CA TYR A 197 31.12 17.46 -63.76
C TYR A 197 31.74 17.85 -65.11
N SER A 198 31.02 17.69 -66.22
CA SER A 198 31.47 18.06 -67.57
C SER A 198 31.94 19.52 -67.68
N TYR A 199 31.44 20.44 -66.85
CA TYR A 199 31.90 21.82 -66.77
C TYR A 199 33.33 22.02 -66.19
N LEU A 200 33.89 21.01 -65.50
CA LEU A 200 35.21 21.11 -64.84
C LEU A 200 36.39 20.71 -65.75
N LEU A 201 36.11 20.09 -66.89
CA LEU A 201 37.10 19.71 -67.90
C LEU A 201 36.74 20.46 -69.18
N GLY A 202 37.14 21.73 -69.25
CA GLY A 202 36.95 22.55 -70.44
C GLY A 202 37.58 21.91 -71.67
N ASP A 203 36.89 22.04 -72.81
CA ASP A 203 37.38 21.64 -74.12
C ASP A 203 38.69 22.39 -74.45
N ASP A 204 39.79 21.64 -74.57
CA ASP A 204 41.05 22.10 -75.18
C ASP A 204 40.93 22.20 -76.71
#